data_AF-A0A940JBB1-F1
#
_entry.id   AF-A0A940JBB1-F1
#
_cell.length_a   1.000
_cell.length_b   1.000
_cell.length_c   1.000
_cell.angle_alpha   90.00
_cell.angle_beta   90.00
_cell.angle_gamma   90.00
#
_symmetry.space_group_name_H-M   'P 1'
#
loop_
_entity.id
_entity.type
_entity.pdbx_description
1 polymer ?
#
loop_
_entity_poly.entity_id
_entity_poly.type
_entity_poly.pdbx_seq_one_letter_code
_entity_poly.pdbx_strand_id
1 'polypeptide(L)'
;MHPQTLRLYERRGLVSPKRQGKNRLYSEADIERLIYIQKLTQELGINLAGVERIIRLQNDLDQLKAQKEAEIAEIKQRIGELEQLKKGREHEIRSIKAKLKDHLGE
;
A
#
# COMPACT_ATOMS: atom_id res chain seq x y z
N MET A 1 -13.47 28.25 -4.64
CA MET A 1 -13.82 27.64 -3.33
C MET A 1 -13.75 28.70 -2.23
N HIS A 2 -14.75 28.79 -1.35
CA HIS A 2 -14.82 29.86 -0.35
C HIS A 2 -14.01 29.53 0.93
N PRO A 3 -13.35 30.52 1.59
CA PRO A 3 -12.55 30.27 2.81
C PRO A 3 -13.32 29.64 3.99
N GLN A 4 -14.64 29.77 4.05
CA GLN A 4 -15.45 29.07 5.06
C GLN A 4 -15.61 27.58 4.74
N THR A 5 -15.72 27.21 3.46
CA THR A 5 -15.78 25.81 3.01
C THR A 5 -14.47 25.09 3.31
N LEU A 6 -13.32 25.74 3.06
CA LEU A 6 -12.02 25.20 3.44
C LEU A 6 -11.92 24.93 4.94
N ARG A 7 -12.35 25.89 5.76
CA ARG A 7 -12.41 25.71 7.23
C ARG A 7 -13.33 24.57 7.65
N LEU A 8 -14.44 24.37 6.94
CA LEU A 8 -15.35 23.26 7.21
C LEU A 8 -14.65 21.93 6.95
N TYR A 9 -13.97 21.79 5.82
CA TYR A 9 -13.27 20.54 5.47
C TYR A 9 -12.11 20.26 6.42
N GLU A 10 -11.35 21.30 6.81
CA GLU A 10 -10.31 21.20 7.84
C GLU A 10 -10.87 20.71 9.18
N ARG A 11 -11.97 21.30 9.67
CA ARG A 11 -12.58 20.89 10.95
C ARG A 11 -13.11 19.46 10.92
N ARG A 12 -13.51 18.97 9.76
CA ARG A 12 -13.93 17.58 9.55
C ARG A 12 -12.76 16.62 9.33
N GLY A 13 -11.52 17.12 9.35
CA GLY A 13 -10.32 16.32 9.13
C GLY A 13 -10.16 15.84 7.68
N LEU A 14 -10.93 16.39 6.74
CA LEU A 14 -10.88 16.01 5.33
C LEU A 14 -9.60 16.51 4.65
N VAL A 15 -9.04 17.63 5.12
CA VAL A 15 -7.80 18.22 4.60
C VAL A 15 -7.03 18.83 5.78
N SER A 16 -5.71 18.71 5.77
CA SER A 16 -4.86 19.22 6.85
C SER A 16 -3.72 20.08 6.30
N PRO A 17 -3.93 21.39 6.09
CA PRO A 17 -2.90 22.26 5.55
C PRO A 17 -1.74 22.42 6.54
N LYS A 18 -0.54 22.59 6.00
CA LYS A 18 0.61 23.04 6.79
C LYS A 18 0.41 24.51 7.16
N ARG A 19 0.69 24.88 8.40
CA ARG A 19 0.60 26.28 8.85
C ARG A 19 1.97 26.95 8.80
N GLN A 20 2.00 28.16 8.23
CA GLN A 20 3.15 29.07 8.31
C GLN A 20 2.66 30.40 8.90
N GLY A 21 2.77 30.52 10.22
CA GLY A 21 2.15 31.61 10.98
C GLY A 21 0.62 31.61 10.81
N LYS A 22 0.08 32.71 10.29
CA LYS A 22 -1.37 32.84 10.01
C LYS A 22 -1.79 32.22 8.67
N ASN A 23 -0.83 31.87 7.81
CA ASN A 23 -1.10 31.38 6.46
C ASN A 23 -1.27 29.86 6.44
N ARG A 24 -2.19 29.39 5.61
CA ARG A 24 -2.40 27.98 5.30
C ARG A 24 -1.70 27.66 3.98
N LEU A 25 -0.80 26.69 4.02
CA LEU A 25 -0.11 26.16 2.87
C LEU A 25 -0.72 24.79 2.56
N TYR A 26 -1.29 24.67 1.38
CA TYR A 26 -1.82 23.41 0.87
C TYR A 26 -0.76 22.79 -0.04
N SER A 27 -0.50 21.51 0.17
CA SER A 27 0.28 20.71 -0.77
C SER A 27 -0.54 20.43 -2.04
N GLU A 28 0.12 19.94 -3.08
CA GLU A 28 -0.56 19.48 -4.30
C GLU A 28 -1.58 18.38 -3.99
N ALA A 29 -1.22 17.43 -3.12
CA ALA A 29 -2.14 16.39 -2.66
C ALA A 29 -3.36 16.94 -1.89
N ASP A 30 -3.19 18.04 -1.14
CA ASP A 30 -4.33 18.72 -0.52
C ASP A 30 -5.24 19.34 -1.58
N ILE A 31 -4.67 19.95 -2.63
CA ILE A 31 -5.44 20.55 -3.73
C ILE A 31 -6.24 19.48 -4.47
N GLU A 32 -5.62 18.36 -4.82
CA GLU A 32 -6.31 17.23 -5.45
C GLU A 32 -7.44 16.70 -4.57
N ARG A 33 -7.20 16.56 -3.27
CA ARG A 33 -8.22 16.12 -2.32
C ARG A 33 -9.39 17.11 -2.25
N LEU A 34 -9.12 18.42 -2.26
CA LEU A 34 -10.15 19.46 -2.30
C LEU A 34 -11.00 19.39 -3.58
N ILE A 35 -10.37 19.20 -4.73
CA ILE A 35 -11.05 19.03 -6.03
C ILE A 35 -11.94 17.77 -5.97
N TYR A 36 -11.43 16.67 -5.43
CA TYR A 36 -12.18 15.43 -5.30
C TYR A 36 -13.40 15.58 -4.40
N ILE A 37 -13.25 16.20 -3.22
CA ILE A 37 -14.37 16.49 -2.32
C ILE A 37 -15.40 17.39 -3.02
N GLN A 38 -14.94 18.38 -3.78
CA GLN A 38 -15.83 19.25 -4.54
C GLN A 38 -16.63 18.46 -5.57
N LYS A 39 -16.01 17.54 -6.31
CA LYS A 39 -16.70 16.65 -7.25
C LYS A 39 -17.76 15.79 -6.56
N LEU A 40 -17.41 15.13 -5.45
CA LEU A 40 -18.36 14.31 -4.69
C LEU A 40 -19.58 15.13 -4.22
N THR A 41 -19.35 16.35 -3.74
CA THR A 41 -20.40 17.19 -3.16
C THR A 41 -21.24 17.92 -4.20
N GLN A 42 -20.62 18.46 -5.25
CA GLN A 42 -21.29 19.34 -6.21
C GLN A 42 -21.81 18.59 -7.45
N GLU A 43 -21.07 17.59 -7.93
CA GLU A 43 -21.48 16.85 -9.13
C GLU A 43 -22.32 15.63 -8.76
N LEU A 44 -21.96 14.91 -7.70
CA LEU A 44 -22.64 13.67 -7.28
C LEU A 44 -23.67 13.87 -6.17
N GLY A 45 -23.79 15.08 -5.62
CA GLY A 45 -24.76 15.41 -4.57
C GLY A 45 -24.52 14.71 -3.23
N ILE A 46 -23.31 14.20 -2.99
CA ILE A 46 -22.98 13.47 -1.77
C ILE A 46 -22.78 14.48 -0.64
N ASN A 47 -23.44 14.24 0.50
CA ASN A 47 -23.25 15.09 1.67
C ASN A 47 -21.89 14.86 2.35
N LEU A 48 -21.47 15.76 3.25
CA LEU A 48 -20.15 15.67 3.87
C LEU A 48 -19.94 14.42 4.73
N ALA A 49 -20.98 13.87 5.36
CA ALA A 49 -20.86 12.62 6.10
C ALA A 49 -20.56 11.43 5.16
N GLY A 50 -21.18 11.43 3.97
CA GLY A 50 -20.87 10.47 2.91
C GLY A 50 -19.44 10.62 2.40
N VAL A 51 -18.98 11.85 2.17
CA VAL A 51 -17.59 12.14 1.78
C VAL A 51 -16.61 11.61 2.83
N GLU A 52 -16.83 11.90 4.12
CA GLU A 52 -15.99 11.42 5.21
C GLU A 52 -15.90 9.88 5.21
N ARG A 53 -17.03 9.19 4.97
CA ARG A 53 -17.05 7.73 4.89
C ARG A 53 -16.29 7.22 3.66
N ILE A 54 -16.44 7.85 2.50
CA ILE A 54 -15.74 7.48 1.27
C ILE A 54 -14.23 7.61 1.45
N ILE A 55 -13.76 8.74 1.97
CA ILE A 55 -12.32 8.97 2.19
C ILE A 55 -11.76 7.96 3.19
N ARG A 56 -12.49 7.66 4.27
CA ARG A 56 -12.08 6.62 5.22
C ARG A 56 -11.93 5.26 4.53
N LEU A 57 -12.93 4.85 3.75
CA LEU A 57 -12.90 3.58 3.03
C LEU A 57 -11.76 3.52 2.00
N GLN A 58 -11.43 4.63 1.34
CA GLN A 58 -10.27 4.72 0.46
C GLN A 58 -8.97 4.49 1.23
N ASN A 59 -8.80 5.16 2.37
CA ASN A 59 -7.61 4.97 3.20
C ASN A 59 -7.50 3.52 3.71
N ASP A 60 -8.60 2.92 4.15
CA ASP A 60 -8.64 1.53 4.61
C ASP A 60 -8.26 0.56 3.47
N LEU A 61 -8.74 0.84 2.25
CA LEU A 61 -8.45 0.05 1.06
C LEU A 61 -6.99 0.19 0.63
N ASP A 62 -6.42 1.39 0.70
CA ASP A 62 -5.01 1.63 0.40
C ASP A 62 -4.09 0.96 1.43
N GLN A 63 -4.46 1.02 2.72
CA GLN A 63 -3.74 0.31 3.77
C GLN A 63 -3.80 -1.21 3.57
N LEU A 64 -4.97 -1.76 3.24
CA LEU A 64 -5.13 -3.18 2.97
C LEU A 64 -4.31 -3.63 1.77
N LYS A 65 -4.27 -2.83 0.70
CA LYS A 65 -3.43 -3.09 -0.47
C LYS A 65 -1.95 -3.12 -0.10
N ALA A 66 -1.47 -2.12 0.63
CA ALA A 66 -0.07 -2.07 1.06
C ALA A 66 0.31 -3.28 1.93
N GLN A 67 -0.58 -3.71 2.84
CA GLN A 67 -0.38 -4.93 3.63
C GLN A 67 -0.30 -6.18 2.75
N LYS A 68 -1.18 -6.29 1.76
CA LYS A 68 -1.17 -7.42 0.82
C LYS A 68 0.08 -7.45 -0.06
N GLU A 69 0.54 -6.29 -0.52
CA GLU A 69 1.78 -6.18 -1.28
C GLU A 69 3.00 -6.61 -0.45
N ALA A 70 3.06 -6.21 0.82
CA ALA A 70 4.11 -6.65 1.74
C ALA A 70 4.08 -8.18 1.97
N GLU A 71 2.89 -8.75 2.21
CA GLU A 71 2.70 -10.20 2.38
C GLU A 71 3.13 -10.98 1.12
N ILE A 72 2.75 -10.50 -0.07
CA ILE A 72 3.17 -11.11 -1.34
C ILE A 72 4.69 -11.05 -1.51
N ALA A 73 5.33 -9.95 -1.12
CA ALA A 73 6.79 -9.82 -1.19
C ALA A 73 7.48 -10.83 -0.27
N GLU A 74 6.98 -11.02 0.95
CA GLU A 74 7.50 -12.01 1.90
C GLU A 74 7.35 -13.45 1.37
N ILE A 75 6.17 -13.79 0.85
CA ILE A 75 5.92 -15.11 0.26
C ILE A 75 6.88 -15.37 -0.91
N LYS A 76 7.09 -14.38 -1.79
CA LYS A 76 8.03 -14.50 -2.91
C LYS A 76 9.46 -14.74 -2.43
N GLN A 77 9.91 -14.03 -1.39
CA GLN A 77 11.21 -14.26 -0.79
C GLN A 77 11.32 -15.70 -0.27
N ARG A 78 10.30 -16.17 0.46
CA ARG A 78 10.30 -17.51 1.03
C ARG A 78 10.32 -18.61 -0.03
N ILE A 79 9.59 -18.42 -1.13
CA ILE A 79 9.64 -19.33 -2.28
C ILE A 79 11.07 -19.39 -2.84
N GLY A 80 11.71 -18.24 -3.03
CA GLY A 80 13.11 -18.18 -3.49
C GLY A 80 14.07 -18.94 -2.58
N GLU A 81 13.96 -18.79 -1.26
CA GLU A 81 14.77 -19.52 -0.29
C GLU A 81 14.57 -21.04 -0.40
N LEU A 82 13.31 -21.49 -0.49
CA LEU A 82 12.98 -22.92 -0.63
C LEU A 82 13.51 -23.51 -1.94
N GLU A 83 13.46 -22.75 -3.04
CA GLU A 83 14.02 -23.17 -4.32
C GLU A 83 15.54 -23.36 -4.25
N GLN A 84 16.26 -22.47 -3.57
CA GLN A 84 17.71 -22.61 -3.39
C GLN A 84 18.05 -23.83 -2.52
N LEU A 85 17.30 -24.04 -1.44
CA LEU A 85 17.49 -25.22 -0.58
C LEU A 85 17.22 -26.52 -1.35
N LYS A 86 16.17 -26.56 -2.16
CA LYS A 86 15.84 -27.71 -3.00
C LYS A 86 16.97 -28.01 -3.99
N LYS A 87 17.47 -26.98 -4.69
CA LYS A 87 18.63 -27.12 -5.59
C LYS A 87 19.85 -27.66 -4.85
N GLY A 88 20.17 -27.14 -3.65
CA GLY A 88 21.28 -27.63 -2.83
C GLY A 88 21.16 -29.12 -2.52
N ARG A 89 19.99 -29.55 -2.03
CA ARG A 89 19.71 -30.97 -1.73
C ARG A 89 19.81 -31.87 -2.97
N GLU A 90 19.33 -31.41 -4.13
CA GLU A 90 19.46 -32.17 -5.37
C GLU A 90 20.92 -32.35 -5.82
N HIS A 91 21.78 -31.37 -5.55
CA HIS A 91 23.22 -31.50 -5.79
C HIS A 91 23.86 -32.48 -4.80
N GLU A 92 23.52 -32.41 -3.51
CA GLU A 92 23.97 -33.39 -2.51
C GLU A 92 23.59 -34.82 -2.88
N ILE A 93 22.31 -35.05 -3.20
CA ILE A 93 21.80 -36.37 -3.61
C ILE A 93 22.57 -36.88 -4.85
N ARG A 94 22.82 -36.02 -5.85
CA ARG A 94 23.61 -36.40 -7.03
C ARG A 94 25.04 -36.79 -6.66
N SER A 95 25.70 -36.04 -5.77
CA SER A 95 27.07 -36.35 -5.36
C SER A 95 27.16 -37.65 -4.55
N ILE A 96 26.19 -37.92 -3.67
CA ILE A 96 26.10 -39.17 -2.90
C ILE A 96 25.88 -40.36 -3.84
N LYS A 97 24.95 -40.23 -4.80
CA LYS A 97 24.70 -41.28 -5.81
C LYS A 97 25.95 -41.60 -6.64
N ALA A 98 26.72 -40.59 -7.01
CA ALA A 98 27.98 -40.80 -7.74
C ALA A 98 28.98 -41.60 -6.90
N LYS A 99 29.24 -41.18 -5.66
CA LYS A 99 30.16 -41.87 -4.73
C LYS A 99 29.76 -43.32 -4.47
N LEU A 100 28.47 -43.59 -4.30
CA LEU A 100 27.96 -44.96 -4.09
C LEU A 100 28.17 -45.84 -5.33
N LYS A 101 27.99 -45.29 -6.54
CA LYS A 101 28.22 -46.01 -7.79
C LYS A 101 29.69 -46.40 -7.95
N ASP A 102 30.60 -45.51 -7.56
CA ASP A 102 32.04 -45.76 -7.63
C ASP A 102 32.48 -46.87 -6.64
N HIS A 103 31.82 -47.00 -5.49
CA HIS A 103 32.12 -48.04 -4.48
C HIS A 103 31.47 -49.41 -4.74
N LEU A 104 30.41 -49.47 -5.55
CA LEU A 104 29.70 -50.72 -5.89
C LEU A 104 30.14 -51.31 -7.25
N GLY A 105 31.11 -50.67 -7.91
CA GLY A 105 31.64 -51.04 -9.22
C GLY A 105 32.93 -51.86 -9.22
N GLU A 106 33.41 -52.31 -8.04
CA GLU A 106 34.48 -53.31 -7.85
C GLU A 106 33.89 -54.63 -7.34
#